data_AF-A0A2D9N4T4-F1
#
_entry.id   AF-A0A2D9N4T4-F1
#
_cell.length_a   1.000
_cell.length_b   1.000
_cell.length_c   1.000
_cell.angle_alpha   90.00
_cell.angle_beta   90.00
_cell.angle_gamma   90.00
#
_symmetry.space_group_name_H-M   'P 1'
#
loop_
_entity.id
_entity.type
_entity.pdbx_description
1 polymer ?
#
loop_
_entity_poly.entity_id
_entity_poly.type
_entity_poly.pdbx_seq_one_letter_code
_entity_poly.pdbx_strand_id
1 'polypeptide(L)'
;MATLTTQLEACNVMLGYIGEAPVNSISNTEELPVSAANAVTILEETSKEVQSEGWHFNTEKDISLVGNAATGTITLDSDILQVDHEGTDDVDIVQRGSVLFDRKNNSSIFNDTIKVTIVRYLDWDSLPEQARRYITLRAARALQARLVGSRDLEALIIRDEFAAKANLENSDNNNSDRTIFDNFDVARRIGINRNYNPY
;
A
#
# COMPACT_ATOMS: atom_id res chain seq x y z
N MET A 1 -27.22 -4.65 -7.57
CA MET A 1 -25.95 -5.42 -7.43
C MET A 1 -25.20 -4.79 -6.29
N ALA A 2 -24.63 -5.58 -5.37
CA ALA A 2 -23.80 -5.00 -4.30
C ALA A 2 -22.52 -4.45 -4.95
N THR A 3 -22.43 -3.13 -5.06
CA THR A 3 -21.22 -2.43 -5.53
C THR A 3 -20.29 -2.22 -4.35
N LEU A 4 -18.98 -2.30 -4.60
CA LEU A 4 -17.97 -1.96 -3.60
C LEU A 4 -18.08 -0.49 -3.20
N THR A 5 -17.59 -0.15 -2.01
CA THR A 5 -17.69 1.22 -1.48
C THR A 5 -16.98 2.21 -2.40
N THR A 6 -17.74 3.15 -2.97
CA THR A 6 -17.20 4.19 -3.86
C THR A 6 -16.43 5.24 -3.08
N GLN A 7 -15.59 6.02 -3.76
CA GLN A 7 -14.83 7.11 -3.11
C GLN A 7 -15.77 8.16 -2.50
N LEU A 8 -16.91 8.44 -3.16
CA LEU A 8 -17.94 9.34 -2.65
C LEU A 8 -18.55 8.82 -1.34
N GLU A 9 -18.89 7.54 -1.28
CA GLU A 9 -19.42 6.91 -0.06
C GLU A 9 -18.41 6.94 1.08
N ALA A 10 -17.12 6.68 0.78
CA ALA A 10 -16.05 6.81 1.76
C ALA A 10 -15.91 8.23 2.32
N CYS A 11 -15.93 9.25 1.45
CA CYS A 11 -15.92 10.65 1.89
C CYS A 11 -17.15 10.98 2.75
N ASN A 12 -18.33 10.49 2.37
CA ASN A 12 -19.56 10.70 3.16
C ASN A 12 -19.51 10.02 4.53
N VAL A 13 -18.88 8.86 4.65
CA VAL A 13 -18.61 8.22 5.95
C VAL A 13 -17.69 9.10 6.79
N MET A 14 -16.61 9.66 6.22
CA MET A 14 -15.70 10.57 6.94
C MET A 14 -16.42 11.83 7.44
N LEU A 15 -17.28 12.43 6.62
CA LEU A 15 -18.10 13.59 7.01
C LEU A 15 -19.09 13.23 8.13
N GLY A 16 -19.68 12.04 8.08
CA GLY A 16 -20.57 11.54 9.11
C GLY A 16 -19.91 11.45 10.50
N TYR A 17 -18.63 11.07 10.57
CA TYR A 17 -17.89 11.02 11.85
C TYR A 17 -17.68 12.40 12.50
N ILE A 18 -17.65 13.47 11.72
CA ILE A 18 -17.54 14.85 12.22
C ILE A 18 -18.90 15.56 12.34
N GLY A 19 -20.00 14.89 11.99
CA GLY A 19 -21.35 15.45 12.06
C GLY A 19 -21.70 16.41 10.90
N GLU A 20 -20.95 16.36 9.81
CA GLU A 20 -21.23 17.15 8.60
C GLU A 20 -22.23 16.45 7.69
N ALA A 21 -22.95 17.24 6.88
CA ALA A 21 -23.91 16.72 5.93
C ALA A 21 -23.20 15.99 4.76
N PRO A 22 -23.78 14.90 4.23
CA PRO A 22 -23.23 14.19 3.09
C PRO A 22 -23.29 15.04 1.81
N VAL A 23 -22.34 14.78 0.90
CA VAL A 23 -22.26 15.40 -0.43
C VAL A 23 -22.70 14.43 -1.52
N ASN A 24 -23.17 14.98 -2.64
CA ASN A 24 -23.68 14.20 -3.78
C ASN A 24 -22.66 14.01 -4.91
N SER A 25 -21.55 14.73 -4.87
CA SER A 25 -20.43 14.59 -5.82
C SER A 25 -19.12 14.99 -5.13
N ILE A 26 -18.01 14.44 -5.61
CA ILE A 26 -16.65 14.81 -5.24
C ILE A 26 -15.80 15.23 -6.45
N SER A 27 -16.43 15.38 -7.63
CA SER A 27 -15.73 15.62 -8.90
C SER A 27 -15.12 17.02 -9.02
N ASN A 28 -15.67 18.00 -8.29
CA ASN A 28 -15.15 19.37 -8.29
C ASN A 28 -14.89 19.81 -6.85
N THR A 29 -13.63 19.73 -6.41
CA THR A 29 -13.23 20.09 -5.05
C THR A 29 -13.36 21.58 -4.74
N GLU A 30 -13.45 22.45 -5.74
CA GLU A 30 -13.62 23.91 -5.53
C GLU A 30 -15.06 24.31 -5.19
N GLU A 31 -16.05 23.51 -5.58
CA GLU A 31 -17.47 23.73 -5.28
C GLU A 31 -17.91 23.07 -3.96
N LEU A 32 -17.03 22.27 -3.36
CA LEU A 32 -17.31 21.55 -2.12
C LEU A 32 -17.14 22.44 -0.88
N PRO A 33 -17.90 22.17 0.19
CA PRO A 33 -17.57 22.67 1.52
C PRO A 33 -16.12 22.33 1.87
N VAL A 34 -15.44 23.23 2.58
CA VAL A 34 -14.02 23.07 2.95
C VAL A 34 -13.76 21.73 3.67
N SER A 35 -14.71 21.27 4.49
CA SER A 35 -14.65 19.96 5.16
C SER A 35 -14.65 18.79 4.17
N ALA A 36 -15.48 18.84 3.13
CA ALA A 36 -15.56 17.82 2.10
C ALA A 36 -14.34 17.84 1.15
N ALA A 37 -13.86 19.03 0.78
CA ALA A 37 -12.61 19.16 0.01
C ALA A 37 -11.42 18.58 0.78
N ASN A 38 -11.30 18.91 2.08
CA ASN A 38 -10.28 18.32 2.95
C ASN A 38 -10.45 16.80 3.09
N ALA A 39 -11.68 16.28 3.11
CA ALA A 39 -11.93 14.84 3.16
C ALA A 39 -11.37 14.10 1.95
N VAL A 40 -11.57 14.62 0.74
CA VAL A 40 -11.03 14.03 -0.48
C VAL A 40 -9.50 14.02 -0.43
N THR A 41 -8.88 15.16 -0.13
CA THR A 41 -7.41 15.28 -0.06
C THR A 41 -6.81 14.34 0.98
N ILE A 42 -7.39 14.28 2.19
CA ILE A 42 -6.92 13.40 3.27
C ILE A 42 -7.11 11.92 2.90
N LEU A 43 -8.21 11.58 2.22
CA LEU A 43 -8.45 10.22 1.76
C LEU A 43 -7.39 9.79 0.74
N GLU A 44 -7.02 10.65 -0.21
CA GLU A 44 -5.97 10.36 -1.20
C GLU A 44 -4.58 10.28 -0.56
N GLU A 45 -4.25 11.19 0.36
CA GLU A 45 -3.01 11.13 1.16
C GLU A 45 -2.90 9.79 1.91
N THR A 46 -3.97 9.42 2.62
CA THR A 46 -4.02 8.19 3.41
C THR A 46 -3.99 6.95 2.52
N SER A 47 -4.64 6.99 1.35
CA SER A 47 -4.60 5.90 0.36
C SER A 47 -3.17 5.63 -0.09
N LYS A 48 -2.42 6.69 -0.44
CA LYS A 48 -1.00 6.56 -0.84
C LYS A 48 -0.14 6.02 0.29
N GLU A 49 -0.34 6.51 1.51
CA GLU A 49 0.41 6.04 2.69
C GLU A 49 0.14 4.56 2.97
N VAL A 50 -1.11 4.12 2.99
CA VAL A 50 -1.46 2.71 3.25
C VAL A 50 -0.95 1.80 2.14
N GLN A 51 -1.08 2.20 0.88
CA GLN A 51 -0.61 1.41 -0.24
C GLN A 51 0.92 1.31 -0.30
N SER A 52 1.65 2.34 0.18
CA SER A 52 3.11 2.31 0.26
C SER A 52 3.66 1.28 1.25
N GLU A 53 2.85 0.76 2.18
CA GLU A 53 3.27 -0.30 3.11
C GLU A 53 3.51 -1.65 2.38
N GLY A 54 2.96 -1.82 1.18
CA GLY A 54 3.11 -3.04 0.37
C GLY A 54 2.19 -4.16 0.85
N TRP A 55 1.11 -4.38 0.12
CA TRP A 55 0.10 -5.42 0.36
C TRP A 55 0.09 -6.44 -0.78
N HIS A 56 -0.48 -7.62 -0.55
CA HIS A 56 -0.58 -8.66 -1.58
C HIS A 56 -1.28 -8.17 -2.85
N PHE A 57 -2.30 -7.30 -2.72
CA PHE A 57 -3.07 -6.81 -3.86
C PHE A 57 -2.35 -5.77 -4.72
N ASN A 58 -1.31 -5.10 -4.19
CA ASN A 58 -0.60 -4.03 -4.91
C ASN A 58 0.91 -4.28 -5.06
N THR A 59 1.38 -5.46 -4.63
CA THR A 59 2.76 -5.91 -4.82
C THR A 59 2.83 -6.88 -5.98
N GLU A 60 3.57 -6.51 -7.01
CA GLU A 60 3.82 -7.35 -8.19
C GLU A 60 5.26 -7.85 -8.13
N LYS A 61 5.45 -9.18 -8.13
CA LYS A 61 6.77 -9.83 -8.09
C LYS A 61 7.23 -10.27 -9.47
N ASP A 62 8.51 -10.59 -9.62
CA ASP A 62 9.10 -11.14 -10.85
C ASP A 62 8.95 -10.25 -12.11
N ILE A 63 8.81 -8.93 -11.94
CA ILE A 63 8.71 -8.03 -13.09
C ILE A 63 10.09 -7.81 -13.69
N SER A 64 10.19 -8.11 -14.99
CA SER A 64 11.39 -7.88 -15.78
C SER A 64 11.36 -6.47 -16.37
N LEU A 65 12.18 -5.57 -15.83
CA LEU A 65 12.38 -4.23 -16.38
C LEU A 65 13.53 -4.24 -17.38
N VAL A 66 13.26 -3.67 -18.56
CA VAL A 66 14.24 -3.54 -19.64
C VAL A 66 14.59 -2.07 -19.81
N GLY A 67 15.89 -1.77 -19.83
CA GLY A 67 16.39 -0.42 -20.08
C GLY A 67 15.97 0.09 -21.46
N ASN A 68 15.74 1.40 -21.58
CA ASN A 68 15.43 2.00 -22.87
C ASN A 68 16.59 1.79 -23.86
N ALA A 69 16.28 1.32 -25.07
CA ALA A 69 17.29 0.99 -26.09
C ALA A 69 18.21 2.15 -26.51
N ALA A 70 17.80 3.40 -26.29
CA ALA A 70 18.60 4.58 -26.66
C ALA A 70 19.49 5.13 -25.53
N THR A 71 19.08 4.97 -24.26
CA THR A 71 19.75 5.57 -23.10
C THR A 71 20.25 4.56 -22.07
N GLY A 72 19.78 3.31 -22.14
CA GLY A 72 20.03 2.26 -21.14
C GLY A 72 19.40 2.55 -19.77
N THR A 73 18.61 3.62 -19.64
CA THR A 73 17.95 3.99 -18.38
C THR A 73 16.60 3.29 -18.26
N ILE A 74 16.27 2.83 -17.05
CA ILE A 74 14.94 2.34 -16.74
C ILE A 74 14.16 3.48 -16.08
N THR A 75 13.16 4.00 -16.80
CA THR A 75 12.22 4.99 -16.27
C THR A 75 11.06 4.26 -15.61
N LEU A 76 10.73 4.67 -14.38
CA LEU A 76 9.58 4.16 -13.65
C LEU A 76 8.34 4.99 -13.99
N ASP A 77 7.21 4.31 -14.12
CA ASP A 77 5.91 4.95 -14.27
C ASP A 77 5.52 5.72 -13.00
N SER A 78 4.66 6.74 -13.14
CA SER A 78 4.18 7.57 -12.02
C SER A 78 3.46 6.80 -10.93
N ASP A 79 2.97 5.62 -11.27
CA ASP A 79 2.11 4.81 -10.41
C ASP A 79 2.95 3.85 -9.56
N ILE A 80 4.28 3.83 -9.73
CA ILE A 80 5.17 2.98 -8.94
C ILE A 80 5.54 3.72 -7.65
N LEU A 81 5.13 3.16 -6.51
CA LEU A 81 5.40 3.71 -5.18
C LEU A 81 6.75 3.26 -4.62
N GLN A 82 7.10 2.00 -4.86
CA GLN A 82 8.34 1.40 -4.39
C GLN A 82 8.82 0.37 -5.39
N VAL A 83 10.14 0.28 -5.53
CA VAL A 83 10.82 -0.77 -6.30
C VAL A 83 11.87 -1.40 -5.40
N ASP A 84 11.90 -2.72 -5.40
CA ASP A 84 12.93 -3.50 -4.74
C ASP A 84 13.48 -4.56 -5.71
N HIS A 85 14.75 -4.90 -5.56
CA HIS A 85 15.37 -5.90 -6.41
C HIS A 85 15.10 -7.31 -5.87
N GLU A 86 14.56 -8.18 -6.71
CA GLU A 86 14.33 -9.58 -6.37
C GLU A 86 15.51 -10.42 -6.90
N GLY A 87 16.61 -10.46 -6.14
CA GLY A 87 17.82 -11.15 -6.56
C GLY A 87 18.93 -11.20 -5.51
N THR A 88 19.77 -12.23 -5.61
CA THR A 88 20.86 -12.50 -4.67
C THR A 88 22.15 -11.81 -5.15
N ASP A 89 22.49 -10.73 -4.44
CA ASP A 89 23.85 -10.27 -4.07
C ASP A 89 24.62 -9.22 -4.90
N ASP A 90 24.21 -8.81 -6.10
CA ASP A 90 25.06 -7.89 -6.90
C ASP A 90 24.45 -6.58 -7.40
N VAL A 91 23.15 -6.33 -7.23
CA VAL A 91 22.53 -5.07 -7.69
C VAL A 91 21.73 -4.43 -6.57
N ASP A 92 22.05 -3.18 -6.25
CA ASP A 92 21.40 -2.39 -5.21
C ASP A 92 20.70 -1.21 -5.87
N ILE A 93 19.40 -1.34 -6.07
CA ILE A 93 18.63 -0.42 -6.90
C ILE A 93 17.83 0.51 -6.02
N VAL A 94 17.92 1.81 -6.30
CA VAL A 94 17.15 2.84 -5.63
C VAL A 94 16.52 3.74 -6.69
N GLN A 95 15.26 4.11 -6.49
CA GLN A 95 14.60 5.12 -7.31
C GLN A 95 15.17 6.51 -6.99
N ARG A 96 15.65 7.24 -8.01
CA ARG A 96 16.01 8.66 -7.91
C ARG A 96 15.18 9.45 -8.92
N GLY A 97 14.17 10.16 -8.42
CA GLY A 97 13.17 10.79 -9.28
C GLY A 97 12.38 9.73 -10.03
N SER A 98 12.35 9.81 -11.37
CA SER A 98 11.66 8.84 -12.22
C SER A 98 12.57 7.76 -12.80
N VAL A 99 13.84 7.68 -12.37
CA VAL A 99 14.82 6.76 -12.94
C VAL A 99 15.37 5.82 -11.86
N LEU A 100 15.55 4.55 -12.21
CA LEU A 100 16.24 3.59 -11.35
C LEU A 100 17.74 3.87 -11.36
N PHE A 101 18.35 3.79 -10.18
CA PHE A 101 19.76 4.06 -9.97
C PHE A 101 20.40 2.88 -9.24
N ASP A 102 21.47 2.32 -9.83
CA ASP A 102 22.29 1.31 -9.15
C ASP A 102 23.28 2.00 -8.22
N ARG A 103 23.10 1.83 -6.90
CA ARG A 103 23.97 2.40 -5.87
C ARG A 103 25.33 1.71 -5.81
N LYS A 104 25.42 0.43 -6.19
CA LYS A 104 26.67 -0.33 -6.13
C LYS A 104 27.64 0.10 -7.23
N ASN A 105 27.13 0.22 -8.46
CA ASN A 105 27.93 0.63 -9.62
C ASN A 105 27.89 2.16 -9.87
N ASN A 106 27.11 2.89 -9.07
CA ASN A 106 26.90 4.34 -9.17
C ASN A 106 26.53 4.78 -10.60
N SER A 107 25.69 3.99 -11.27
CA SER A 107 25.30 4.14 -12.66
C SER A 107 23.78 4.08 -12.81
N SER A 108 23.26 4.80 -13.80
CA SER A 108 21.85 4.76 -14.22
C SER A 108 21.62 3.94 -15.49
N ILE A 109 22.68 3.28 -16.00
CA ILE A 109 22.66 2.52 -17.24
C ILE A 109 22.61 1.03 -16.88
N PHE A 110 21.56 0.36 -17.35
CA PHE A 110 21.34 -1.06 -17.20
C PHE A 110 21.44 -1.72 -18.58
N ASN A 111 22.41 -2.63 -18.72
CA ASN A 111 22.64 -3.37 -19.98
C ASN A 111 21.85 -4.69 -20.01
N ASP A 112 21.52 -5.23 -18.84
CA ASP A 112 20.81 -6.50 -18.69
C ASP A 112 19.38 -6.28 -18.19
N THR A 113 18.51 -7.26 -18.43
CA THR A 113 17.14 -7.26 -17.90
C THR A 113 17.18 -7.53 -16.41
N ILE A 114 16.55 -6.66 -15.61
CA ILE A 114 16.54 -6.80 -14.16
C ILE A 114 15.16 -7.22 -13.68
N LYS A 115 15.14 -8.24 -12.82
CA LYS A 115 13.95 -8.62 -12.08
C LYS A 115 13.79 -7.77 -10.83
N VAL A 116 12.59 -7.22 -10.67
CA VAL A 116 12.23 -6.40 -9.51
C VAL A 116 10.87 -6.81 -8.98
N THR A 117 10.70 -6.60 -7.69
CA THR A 117 9.38 -6.50 -7.06
C THR A 117 8.99 -5.03 -7.03
N ILE A 118 7.80 -4.70 -7.52
CA ILE A 118 7.26 -3.33 -7.48
C ILE A 118 6.01 -3.26 -6.62
N VAL A 119 5.83 -2.13 -5.95
CA VAL A 119 4.58 -1.76 -5.30
C VAL A 119 3.92 -0.68 -6.17
N ARG A 120 2.74 -0.97 -6.69
CA ARG A 120 1.98 -0.06 -7.55
C ARG A 120 0.89 0.65 -6.75
N TYR A 121 0.63 1.90 -7.08
CA TYR A 121 -0.54 2.64 -6.66
C TYR A 121 -1.74 2.19 -7.49
N LEU A 122 -2.80 1.78 -6.82
CA LEU A 122 -4.07 1.40 -7.41
C LEU A 122 -5.11 2.47 -7.11
N ASP A 123 -5.90 2.77 -8.14
CA ASP A 123 -7.08 3.62 -8.02
C ASP A 123 -8.10 3.02 -7.05
N TRP A 124 -8.95 3.90 -6.48
CA TRP A 124 -9.93 3.52 -5.46
C TRP A 124 -10.82 2.35 -5.89
N ASP A 125 -11.25 2.33 -7.15
CA ASP A 125 -12.14 1.31 -7.69
C ASP A 125 -11.47 -0.05 -7.91
N SER A 126 -10.14 -0.10 -7.92
CA SER A 126 -9.36 -1.34 -8.02
C SER A 126 -8.99 -1.92 -6.66
N LEU A 127 -9.25 -1.21 -5.56
CA LEU A 127 -8.95 -1.68 -4.21
C LEU A 127 -9.97 -2.70 -3.70
N PRO A 128 -9.55 -3.70 -2.89
CA PRO A 128 -10.46 -4.59 -2.20
C PRO A 128 -11.25 -3.86 -1.10
N GLU A 129 -12.46 -4.32 -0.79
CA GLU A 129 -13.37 -3.68 0.17
C GLU A 129 -12.74 -3.49 1.56
N GLN A 130 -11.95 -4.46 2.01
CA GLN A 130 -11.25 -4.42 3.29
C GLN A 130 -10.24 -3.27 3.33
N ALA A 131 -9.53 -3.03 2.23
CA ALA A 131 -8.57 -1.93 2.12
C ALA A 131 -9.29 -0.59 2.07
N ARG A 132 -10.37 -0.49 1.30
CA ARG A 132 -11.21 0.73 1.25
C ARG A 132 -11.69 1.11 2.64
N ARG A 133 -12.25 0.16 3.39
CA ARG A 133 -12.74 0.39 4.75
C ARG A 133 -11.63 0.83 5.71
N TYR A 134 -10.46 0.21 5.65
CA TYR A 134 -9.32 0.60 6.49
C TYR A 134 -8.85 2.03 6.16
N ILE A 135 -8.67 2.35 4.87
CA ILE A 135 -8.24 3.67 4.41
C ILE A 135 -9.28 4.73 4.82
N THR A 136 -10.58 4.48 4.64
CA THR A 136 -11.64 5.40 5.06
C THR A 136 -11.59 5.71 6.55
N LEU A 137 -11.40 4.70 7.42
CA LEU A 137 -11.37 4.90 8.87
C LEU A 137 -10.09 5.62 9.33
N ARG A 138 -8.93 5.27 8.75
CA ARG A 138 -7.66 5.97 9.02
C ARG A 138 -7.73 7.43 8.55
N ALA A 139 -8.32 7.67 7.39
CA ALA A 139 -8.56 9.01 6.86
C ALA A 139 -9.55 9.79 7.72
N ALA A 140 -10.63 9.16 8.21
CA ALA A 140 -11.59 9.77 9.14
C ALA A 140 -10.90 10.21 10.45
N ARG A 141 -9.98 9.40 10.99
CA ARG A 141 -9.19 9.77 12.17
C ARG A 141 -8.32 11.00 11.89
N ALA A 142 -7.59 10.99 10.77
CA ALA A 142 -6.75 12.13 10.38
C ALA A 142 -7.58 13.41 10.16
N LEU A 143 -8.75 13.28 9.53
CA LEU A 143 -9.67 14.38 9.32
C LEU A 143 -10.19 14.95 10.63
N GLN A 144 -10.65 14.08 11.52
CA GLN A 144 -11.18 14.47 12.83
C GLN A 144 -10.08 15.16 13.66
N ALA A 145 -8.85 14.66 13.63
CA ALA A 145 -7.73 15.26 14.33
C ALA A 145 -7.36 16.64 13.76
N ARG A 146 -7.44 16.84 12.43
CA ARG A 146 -7.11 18.11 11.77
C ARG A 146 -8.21 19.18 11.89
N LEU A 147 -9.50 18.80 11.86
CA LEU A 147 -10.61 19.76 11.90
C LEU A 147 -11.21 19.97 13.30
N VAL A 148 -11.45 18.90 14.07
CA VAL A 148 -12.23 18.96 15.31
C VAL A 148 -11.33 18.87 16.54
N GLY A 149 -10.36 17.94 16.54
CA GLY A 149 -9.42 17.75 17.65
C GLY A 149 -10.03 17.18 18.95
N SER A 150 -11.19 16.49 18.87
CA SER A 150 -11.84 15.87 20.03
C SER A 150 -11.28 14.46 20.30
N ARG A 151 -10.74 14.26 21.51
CA ARG A 151 -10.11 12.99 21.92
C ARG A 151 -11.09 11.82 22.03
N ASP A 152 -12.35 12.09 22.36
CA ASP A 152 -13.37 11.05 22.54
C ASP A 152 -13.79 10.45 21.20
N LEU A 153 -13.99 11.30 20.19
CA LEU A 153 -14.29 10.86 18.83
C LEU A 153 -13.09 10.13 18.23
N GLU A 154 -11.88 10.63 18.46
CA GLU A 154 -10.65 9.96 18.02
C GLU A 154 -10.54 8.54 18.60
N ALA A 155 -10.79 8.36 19.90
CA ALA A 155 -10.75 7.06 20.56
C ALA A 155 -11.76 6.05 19.99
N LEU A 156 -12.95 6.52 19.61
CA LEU A 156 -13.96 5.69 18.96
C LEU A 156 -13.51 5.24 17.56
N ILE A 157 -12.99 6.19 16.75
CA ILE A 157 -12.51 5.88 15.40
C ILE A 157 -11.30 4.93 15.45
N ILE A 158 -10.38 5.11 16.41
CA ILE A 158 -9.21 4.23 16.58
C ILE A 158 -9.65 2.78 16.82
N ARG A 159 -10.71 2.55 17.61
CA ARG A 159 -11.21 1.19 17.86
C ARG A 159 -11.73 0.54 16.58
N ASP A 160 -12.47 1.30 15.77
CA ASP A 160 -12.99 0.82 14.49
C ASP A 160 -11.86 0.62 13.47
N GLU A 161 -10.88 1.53 13.43
CA GLU A 161 -9.67 1.44 12.62
C GLU A 161 -8.88 0.18 12.96
N PHE A 162 -8.69 -0.14 14.24
CA PHE A 162 -7.97 -1.34 14.66
C PHE A 162 -8.67 -2.62 14.21
N ALA A 163 -9.99 -2.68 14.32
CA ALA A 163 -10.77 -3.81 13.82
C ALA A 163 -10.70 -3.92 12.28
N ALA A 164 -10.74 -2.80 11.56
CA ALA A 164 -10.60 -2.78 10.12
C ALA A 164 -9.20 -3.20 9.67
N LYS A 165 -8.15 -2.76 10.36
CA LYS A 165 -6.77 -3.18 10.12
C LYS A 165 -6.59 -4.68 10.31
N ALA A 166 -7.10 -5.23 11.42
CA ALA A 166 -7.05 -6.67 11.67
C ALA A 166 -7.77 -7.47 10.56
N ASN A 167 -8.90 -6.97 10.05
CA ASN A 167 -9.60 -7.61 8.94
C ASN A 167 -8.82 -7.54 7.63
N LEU A 168 -8.14 -6.41 7.35
CA LEU A 168 -7.27 -6.26 6.20
C LEU A 168 -6.08 -7.24 6.27
N GLU A 169 -5.40 -7.30 7.41
CA GLU A 169 -4.30 -8.23 7.66
C GLU A 169 -4.74 -9.69 7.53
N ASN A 170 -5.91 -10.05 8.07
CA ASN A 170 -6.46 -11.40 7.92
C ASN A 170 -6.75 -11.74 6.45
N SER A 171 -7.31 -10.79 5.69
CA SER A 171 -7.57 -10.99 4.26
C SER A 171 -6.27 -11.08 3.45
N ASP A 172 -5.27 -10.28 3.79
CA ASP A 172 -3.95 -10.31 3.14
C ASP A 172 -3.24 -11.64 3.42
N ASN A 173 -3.21 -12.07 4.69
CA ASN A 173 -2.62 -13.34 5.09
C ASN A 173 -3.28 -14.54 4.42
N ASN A 174 -4.62 -14.55 4.33
CA ASN A 174 -5.36 -15.61 3.65
C ASN A 174 -5.14 -15.64 2.14
N ASN A 175 -4.91 -14.50 1.50
CA ASN A 175 -4.69 -14.43 0.05
C ASN A 175 -3.22 -14.62 -0.33
N SER A 176 -2.30 -14.26 0.55
CA SER A 176 -0.87 -14.32 0.28
C SER A 176 -0.28 -15.72 0.48
N ASP A 177 -1.08 -16.71 0.92
CA ASP A 177 -0.69 -18.13 1.12
C ASP A 177 0.69 -18.30 1.76
N ARG A 178 1.03 -17.42 2.71
CA ARG A 178 2.37 -17.41 3.34
C ARG A 178 2.48 -18.59 4.28
N THR A 179 3.24 -19.60 3.88
CA THR A 179 3.48 -20.80 4.68
C THR A 179 4.90 -20.82 5.21
N ILE A 180 5.06 -21.11 6.51
CA ILE A 180 6.39 -21.21 7.16
C ILE A 180 7.22 -22.41 6.67
N PHE A 181 6.59 -23.38 6.01
CA PHE A 181 7.20 -24.62 5.54
C PHE A 181 7.87 -24.48 4.16
N ASP A 182 7.55 -23.43 3.40
CA ASP A 182 8.12 -23.16 2.08
C ASP A 182 9.23 -22.10 2.10
N ASN A 183 9.61 -21.64 3.30
CA ASN A 183 10.69 -20.67 3.49
C ASN A 183 12.00 -21.38 3.89
N PHE A 184 13.03 -21.23 3.04
CA PHE A 184 14.34 -21.84 3.21
C PHE A 184 15.03 -21.45 4.53
N ASP A 185 14.77 -20.25 5.05
CA ASP A 185 15.34 -19.77 6.32
C ASP A 185 14.73 -20.46 7.55
N VAL A 186 13.45 -20.86 7.47
CA VAL A 186 12.78 -21.61 8.54
C VAL A 186 13.21 -23.07 8.53
N ALA A 187 13.43 -23.65 7.34
CA ALA A 187 13.97 -25.01 7.19
C ALA A 187 15.31 -25.18 7.91
N ARG A 188 16.18 -24.16 7.88
CA ARG A 188 17.48 -24.18 8.57
C ARG A 188 17.37 -24.14 10.10
N ARG A 189 16.30 -23.57 10.65
CA ARG A 189 16.14 -23.39 12.11
C ARG A 189 15.42 -24.53 12.81
N ILE A 190 14.57 -25.27 12.08
CA ILE A 190 13.86 -26.47 12.59
C ILE A 190 14.73 -27.75 12.50
N GLY A 191 15.77 -27.75 11.65
CA GLY A 191 16.66 -28.89 11.46
C GLY A 191 17.86 -28.96 12.41
N ILE A 192 17.65 -29.25 13.70
CA ILE A 192 18.68 -29.95 14.49
C ILE A 192 18.29 -31.43 14.51
N ASN A 193 18.76 -32.18 13.50
CA ASN A 193 18.71 -33.62 13.51
C ASN A 193 19.69 -34.14 14.58
N ARG A 194 19.23 -34.25 15.83
CA ARG A 194 19.92 -35.05 16.83
C ARG A 194 19.76 -36.51 16.40
N ASN A 195 20.80 -37.07 15.80
CA ASN A 195 20.94 -38.52 15.67
C ASN A 195 20.84 -39.15 17.07
N TYR A 196 19.64 -39.58 17.45
CA TYR A 196 19.45 -40.51 18.55
C TYR A 196 19.88 -41.88 18.03
N ASN A 197 21.07 -42.32 18.43
CA ASN A 197 21.54 -43.69 18.20
C ASN A 197 21.23 -44.51 19.47
N PRO A 198 20.19 -45.36 19.47
CA PRO A 198 19.97 -46.34 20.52
C PRO A 198 20.71 -47.64 20.17
N TYR A 199 22.01 -47.66 20.45
CA TYR A 199 22.75 -48.90 20.72
C TYR A 199 23.66 -48.67 21.92
#